data_AF-A0A4T1ZQP2-F1
#
_entry.id   AF-A0A4T1ZQP2-F1
#
_cell.length_a   1.000
_cell.length_b   1.000
_cell.length_c   1.000
_cell.angle_alpha   90.00
_cell.angle_beta   90.00
_cell.angle_gamma   90.00
#
_symmetry.space_group_name_H-M   'P 1'
#
loop_
_entity.id
_entity.type
_entity.pdbx_description
1 polymer ?
#
loop_
_entity_poly.entity_id
_entity_poly.type
_entity_poly.pdbx_seq_one_letter_code
_entity_poly.pdbx_strand_id
1 'polypeptide(L)'
;MTEHFDRWAVLVDSSIAASNRADRMAGLNYSRKLLLIQHGALGGLGSKEDSLKSTLCLPRKLHCVNHLYVYSLEEENAFKTGVLTLGCSERVKVTYFKPGIEIERGFTDSKLRVLFVGHPLCEQLHEYLFRQLRENFELTAYYKPHPMAPMSMMMGQVGWTVISGKVNFPDVDLLVSYPSTLVIEYEGAGVPAVVHSMNMLPASSADYLALLLETLANIKAERNIV
;
A
#
# COMPACT_ATOMS: atom_id res chain seq x y z
N MET A 1 -21.33 5.34 -10.89
CA MET A 1 -20.35 6.04 -11.75
C MET A 1 -19.24 5.04 -12.04
N THR A 2 -19.01 4.65 -13.30
CA THR A 2 -17.87 3.80 -13.67
C THR A 2 -16.65 4.71 -13.81
N GLU A 3 -15.66 4.51 -12.93
CA GLU A 3 -14.41 5.26 -12.87
C GLU A 3 -13.72 5.28 -14.24
N HIS A 4 -12.96 6.34 -14.54
CA HIS A 4 -12.31 6.49 -15.85
C HIS A 4 -11.35 5.32 -16.15
N PHE A 5 -10.66 4.81 -15.12
CA PHE A 5 -9.73 3.69 -15.24
C PHE A 5 -10.40 2.36 -15.62
N ASP A 6 -11.61 2.12 -15.13
CA ASP A 6 -12.40 0.94 -15.48
C ASP A 6 -12.71 0.89 -16.98
N ARG A 7 -12.91 2.06 -17.60
CA ARG A 7 -13.21 2.18 -19.04
C ARG A 7 -12.02 1.73 -19.89
N TRP A 8 -10.80 2.09 -19.50
CA TRP A 8 -9.59 1.68 -20.21
C TRP A 8 -9.37 0.18 -20.08
N ALA A 9 -9.53 -0.38 -18.88
CA ALA A 9 -9.42 -1.81 -18.65
C ALA A 9 -10.42 -2.59 -19.53
N VAL A 10 -11.69 -2.16 -19.56
CA VAL A 10 -12.74 -2.75 -20.40
C VAL A 10 -12.44 -2.62 -21.90
N LEU A 11 -11.92 -1.47 -22.33
CA LEU A 11 -11.60 -1.22 -23.74
C LEU A 11 -10.44 -2.11 -24.21
N VAL A 12 -9.37 -2.21 -23.42
CA VAL A 12 -8.23 -3.08 -23.73
C VAL A 12 -8.66 -4.55 -23.76
N ASP A 13 -9.43 -4.99 -22.77
CA ASP A 13 -10.00 -6.35 -22.70
C ASP A 13 -10.86 -6.67 -23.92
N SER A 14 -11.73 -5.74 -24.32
CA SER A 14 -12.58 -5.89 -25.51
C SER A 14 -11.78 -5.89 -26.82
N SER A 15 -10.74 -5.07 -26.92
CA SER A 15 -9.84 -4.99 -28.08
C SER A 15 -9.06 -6.30 -28.27
N ILE A 16 -8.53 -6.87 -27.18
CA ILE A 16 -7.83 -8.16 -27.20
C ILE A 16 -8.80 -9.28 -27.59
N ALA A 17 -10.03 -9.27 -27.07
CA ALA A 17 -11.05 -10.24 -27.44
C ALA A 17 -11.36 -10.21 -28.95
N ALA A 18 -11.56 -9.00 -29.50
CA ALA A 18 -11.85 -8.82 -30.92
C ALA A 18 -10.67 -9.26 -31.80
N SER A 19 -9.46 -8.88 -31.41
CA SER A 19 -8.24 -9.21 -32.13
C SER A 19 -7.97 -10.73 -32.15
N ASN A 20 -8.13 -11.41 -31.00
CA ASN A 20 -7.99 -12.85 -30.92
C ASN A 20 -9.07 -13.61 -31.71
N ARG A 21 -10.28 -13.05 -31.84
CA ARG A 21 -11.31 -13.61 -32.75
C ARG A 21 -10.90 -13.48 -34.20
N ALA A 22 -10.39 -12.31 -34.62
CA ALA A 22 -9.94 -12.07 -35.98
C ALA A 22 -8.76 -12.98 -36.36
N ASP A 23 -7.75 -13.11 -35.49
CA ASP A 23 -6.61 -14.00 -35.72
C ASP A 23 -7.05 -15.47 -35.89
N ARG A 24 -7.98 -15.95 -35.05
CA ARG A 24 -8.54 -17.31 -35.18
C ARG A 24 -9.28 -17.51 -36.49
N MET A 25 -10.07 -16.52 -36.93
CA MET A 25 -10.77 -16.57 -38.23
C MET A 25 -9.78 -16.57 -39.41
N ALA A 26 -8.63 -15.92 -39.25
CA ALA A 26 -7.55 -15.91 -40.24
C ALA A 26 -6.65 -17.17 -40.18
N GLY A 27 -6.95 -18.15 -39.33
CA GLY A 27 -6.14 -19.37 -39.18
C GLY A 27 -4.78 -19.14 -38.51
N LEU A 28 -4.58 -17.98 -37.88
CA LEU A 28 -3.33 -17.66 -37.19
C LEU A 28 -3.34 -18.33 -35.80
N ASN A 29 -2.27 -19.06 -35.50
CA ASN A 29 -2.06 -19.64 -34.17
C ASN A 29 -1.36 -18.64 -33.23
N TYR A 30 -1.93 -17.45 -33.12
CA TYR A 30 -1.43 -16.38 -32.27
C TYR A 30 -2.55 -15.93 -31.34
N SER A 31 -2.21 -15.75 -30.06
CA SER A 31 -3.13 -15.20 -29.07
C SER A 31 -2.44 -14.05 -28.37
N ARG A 32 -2.98 -12.85 -28.54
CA ARG A 32 -2.61 -11.68 -27.75
C ARG A 32 -2.95 -11.97 -26.29
N LYS A 33 -2.06 -11.53 -25.40
CA LYS A 33 -2.18 -11.74 -23.96
C LYS A 33 -2.46 -10.43 -23.25
N LEU A 34 -3.32 -10.46 -22.23
CA LEU A 34 -3.56 -9.33 -21.34
C LEU A 34 -2.94 -9.60 -19.96
N LEU A 35 -2.13 -8.64 -19.52
CA LEU A 35 -1.54 -8.61 -18.19
C LEU A 35 -2.34 -7.65 -17.31
N LEU A 36 -2.69 -8.09 -16.10
CA LEU A 36 -3.27 -7.22 -15.07
C LEU A 36 -2.32 -7.18 -13.87
N ILE A 37 -1.95 -5.97 -13.45
CA ILE A 37 -1.02 -5.75 -12.32
C ILE A 37 -1.75 -4.90 -11.27
N GLN A 38 -1.79 -5.40 -10.04
CA GLN A 38 -2.23 -4.64 -8.88
C GLN A 38 -1.24 -3.50 -8.59
N HIS A 39 -1.73 -2.26 -8.46
CA HIS A 39 -0.89 -1.10 -8.14
C HIS A 39 -1.07 -0.62 -6.69
N GLY A 40 -2.25 -0.82 -6.10
CA GLY A 40 -2.59 -0.38 -4.74
C GLY A 40 -2.92 -1.54 -3.82
N ALA A 41 -2.51 -1.44 -2.55
CA ALA A 41 -2.93 -2.38 -1.52
C ALA A 41 -4.44 -2.24 -1.25
N LEU A 42 -5.16 -3.36 -1.14
CA LEU A 42 -6.62 -3.32 -0.92
C LEU A 42 -7.00 -3.13 0.56
N GLY A 43 -6.09 -3.43 1.49
CA GLY A 43 -6.34 -3.34 2.94
C GLY A 43 -6.70 -1.93 3.46
N GLY A 44 -6.47 -0.87 2.67
CA GLY A 44 -6.89 0.50 2.99
C GLY A 44 -8.37 0.78 2.76
N LEU A 45 -9.11 -0.13 2.11
CA LEU A 45 -10.48 0.11 1.64
C LEU A 45 -11.56 -0.45 2.59
N GLY A 46 -11.18 -1.15 3.67
CA GLY A 46 -12.11 -1.65 4.69
C GLY A 46 -11.57 -2.90 5.40
N SER A 47 -11.77 -2.97 6.72
CA SER A 47 -11.14 -3.96 7.61
C SER A 47 -11.86 -5.30 7.75
N LYS A 48 -12.66 -5.72 6.76
CA LYS A 48 -13.34 -7.03 6.76
C LYS A 48 -13.31 -7.68 5.37
N GLU A 49 -13.13 -9.00 5.29
CA GLU A 49 -13.17 -9.77 4.03
C GLU A 49 -14.41 -9.47 3.17
N ASP A 50 -15.57 -9.20 3.80
CA ASP A 50 -16.81 -8.81 3.09
C ASP A 50 -16.74 -7.41 2.46
N SER A 51 -15.88 -6.53 2.98
CA SER A 51 -15.68 -5.19 2.42
C SER A 51 -14.79 -5.20 1.17
N LEU A 52 -13.86 -6.16 1.04
CA LEU A 52 -13.04 -6.28 -0.17
C LEU A 52 -13.86 -6.70 -1.39
N LYS A 53 -14.81 -7.62 -1.20
CA LYS A 53 -15.75 -8.06 -2.25
C LYS A 53 -16.67 -6.92 -2.72
N SER A 54 -17.14 -6.07 -1.81
CA SER A 54 -17.99 -4.93 -2.16
C SER A 54 -17.19 -3.80 -2.81
N THR A 55 -15.91 -3.65 -2.45
CA THR A 55 -15.02 -2.61 -2.97
C THR A 55 -14.62 -2.84 -4.42
N LEU A 56 -14.33 -4.09 -4.83
CA LEU A 56 -13.88 -4.41 -6.19
C LEU A 56 -15.01 -4.87 -7.13
N CYS A 57 -16.28 -4.63 -6.78
CA CYS A 57 -17.40 -5.06 -7.59
C CYS A 57 -17.54 -4.20 -8.86
N LEU A 58 -16.82 -4.57 -9.91
CA LEU A 58 -16.90 -3.87 -11.20
C LEU A 58 -18.20 -4.26 -11.92
N PRO A 59 -18.98 -3.28 -12.42
CA PRO A 59 -20.17 -3.57 -13.22
C PRO A 59 -19.88 -4.41 -14.47
N ARG A 60 -18.66 -4.31 -15.00
CA ARG A 60 -18.18 -5.10 -16.13
C ARG A 60 -16.86 -5.76 -15.78
N LYS A 61 -16.90 -7.08 -15.69
CA LYS A 61 -15.74 -7.92 -15.40
C LYS A 61 -14.92 -8.19 -16.64
N LEU A 62 -13.61 -8.35 -16.45
CA LEU A 62 -12.63 -8.63 -17.50
C LEU A 62 -12.62 -10.13 -17.81
N HIS A 63 -12.41 -10.49 -19.08
CA HIS A 63 -12.49 -11.88 -19.53
C HIS A 63 -11.26 -12.35 -20.29
N CYS A 64 -10.38 -11.43 -20.73
CA CYS A 64 -9.18 -11.72 -21.52
C CYS A 64 -7.88 -11.72 -20.70
N VAL A 65 -7.92 -11.47 -19.39
CA VAL A 65 -6.71 -11.48 -18.54
C VAL A 65 -6.08 -12.87 -18.54
N ASN A 66 -4.83 -12.95 -18.99
CA ASN A 66 -4.08 -14.20 -19.04
C ASN A 66 -3.17 -14.36 -17.83
N HIS A 67 -2.72 -13.24 -17.26
CA HIS A 67 -1.79 -13.26 -16.14
C HIS A 67 -2.12 -12.11 -15.19
N LEU A 68 -2.23 -12.44 -13.91
CA LEU A 68 -2.58 -11.55 -12.81
C LEU A 68 -1.39 -11.45 -11.84
N TYR A 69 -0.91 -10.23 -11.62
CA TYR A 69 0.08 -9.90 -10.59
C TYR A 69 -0.64 -9.25 -9.40
N VAL A 70 -0.52 -9.86 -8.23
CA VAL A 70 -1.18 -9.43 -6.97
C VAL A 70 -0.22 -9.58 -5.78
N TYR A 71 -0.52 -8.89 -4.68
CA TYR A 71 0.36 -8.88 -3.49
C TYR A 71 0.20 -10.11 -2.59
N SER A 72 -0.99 -10.70 -2.53
CA SER A 72 -1.30 -11.83 -1.64
C SER A 72 -2.43 -12.71 -2.18
N LEU A 73 -2.70 -13.82 -1.48
CA LEU A 73 -3.84 -14.70 -1.75
C LEU A 73 -5.19 -14.00 -1.51
N GLU A 74 -5.26 -13.09 -0.54
CA GLU A 74 -6.49 -12.35 -0.24
C GLU A 74 -6.86 -11.42 -1.41
N GLU A 75 -5.89 -10.69 -1.94
CA GLU A 75 -6.09 -9.86 -3.14
C GLU A 75 -6.40 -10.72 -4.37
N GLU A 76 -5.74 -11.88 -4.54
CA GLU A 76 -6.09 -12.80 -5.63
C GLU A 76 -7.58 -13.14 -5.60
N ASN A 77 -8.09 -13.53 -4.43
CA ASN A 77 -9.48 -13.87 -4.25
C ASN A 77 -10.38 -12.67 -4.57
N ALA A 78 -10.01 -11.47 -4.14
CA ALA A 78 -10.75 -10.24 -4.42
C ALA A 78 -10.80 -9.93 -5.94
N PHE A 79 -9.70 -10.11 -6.68
CA PHE A 79 -9.67 -9.92 -8.13
C PHE A 79 -10.44 -11.01 -8.88
N LYS A 80 -10.28 -12.28 -8.51
CA LYS A 80 -11.01 -13.40 -9.13
C LYS A 80 -12.52 -13.30 -8.92
N THR A 81 -12.95 -12.73 -7.80
CA THR A 81 -14.38 -12.61 -7.46
C THR A 81 -15.01 -11.30 -7.92
N GLY A 82 -14.30 -10.17 -7.81
CA GLY A 82 -14.82 -8.83 -8.13
C GLY A 82 -14.51 -8.33 -9.53
N VAL A 83 -13.35 -8.68 -10.09
CA VAL A 83 -12.80 -8.05 -11.32
C VAL A 83 -12.88 -8.98 -12.53
N LEU A 84 -12.65 -10.28 -12.35
CA LEU A 84 -12.59 -11.26 -13.44
C LEU A 84 -13.91 -12.01 -13.63
N THR A 85 -14.24 -12.38 -14.86
CA THR A 85 -15.30 -13.36 -15.14
C THR A 85 -14.90 -14.75 -14.66
N LEU A 86 -15.88 -15.62 -14.39
CA LEU A 86 -15.62 -16.99 -13.89
C LEU A 86 -14.68 -17.79 -14.81
N GLY A 87 -14.95 -17.82 -16.11
CA GLY A 87 -14.07 -18.53 -17.05
C GLY A 87 -12.66 -17.91 -17.16
N CYS A 88 -12.51 -16.62 -16.84
CA CYS A 88 -11.20 -15.98 -16.77
C CYS A 88 -10.46 -16.32 -15.47
N SER A 89 -11.15 -16.34 -14.33
CA SER A 89 -10.55 -16.61 -13.03
C SER A 89 -10.03 -18.05 -12.89
N GLU A 90 -10.64 -19.01 -13.60
CA GLU A 90 -10.19 -20.41 -13.62
C GLU A 90 -8.91 -20.62 -14.45
N ARG A 91 -8.67 -19.78 -15.47
CA ARG A 91 -7.56 -19.95 -16.43
C ARG A 91 -6.40 -18.97 -16.24
N VAL A 92 -6.59 -17.91 -15.46
CA VAL A 92 -5.58 -16.87 -15.27
C VAL A 92 -4.39 -17.42 -14.50
N LYS A 93 -3.17 -17.18 -15.01
CA LYS A 93 -1.96 -17.47 -14.25
C LYS A 93 -1.74 -16.38 -13.22
N VAL A 94 -1.51 -16.76 -11.96
CA VAL A 94 -1.26 -15.80 -10.87
C VAL A 94 0.23 -15.75 -10.56
N THR A 95 0.74 -14.56 -10.26
CA THR A 95 2.09 -14.36 -9.71
C THR A 95 2.00 -13.37 -8.56
N TYR A 96 2.47 -13.83 -7.40
CA TYR A 96 2.60 -12.95 -6.25
C TYR A 96 3.89 -12.14 -6.38
N PHE A 97 3.80 -10.87 -6.02
CA PHE A 97 4.96 -10.00 -5.96
C PHE A 97 4.84 -9.06 -4.76
N LYS A 98 5.99 -8.62 -4.25
CA LYS A 98 6.04 -7.48 -3.34
C LYS A 98 6.57 -6.28 -4.13
N PRO A 99 5.90 -5.12 -4.11
CA PRO A 99 6.46 -3.92 -4.69
C PRO A 99 7.78 -3.59 -4.00
N GLY A 100 8.80 -3.28 -4.80
CA GLY A 100 10.11 -2.91 -4.30
C GLY A 100 10.20 -1.40 -4.11
N ILE A 101 11.04 -0.99 -3.16
CA ILE A 101 11.37 0.41 -2.93
C ILE A 101 12.88 0.57 -2.79
N GLU A 102 13.39 1.67 -3.33
CA GLU A 102 14.78 2.06 -3.12
C GLU A 102 14.84 2.92 -1.86
N ILE A 103 15.51 2.38 -0.84
CA ILE A 103 15.73 3.05 0.43
C ILE A 103 17.10 3.73 0.39
N GLU A 104 17.15 5.01 0.74
CA GLU A 104 18.38 5.77 0.90
C GLU A 104 19.13 5.27 2.15
N ARG A 105 20.09 4.37 1.92
CA ARG A 105 20.97 3.82 2.96
C ARG A 105 22.14 4.77 3.24
N GLY A 106 22.61 4.80 4.48
CA GLY A 106 23.85 5.49 4.83
C GLY A 106 23.75 6.51 5.97
N PHE A 107 22.64 6.53 6.72
CA PHE A 107 22.58 7.30 7.97
C PHE A 107 23.34 6.56 9.07
N THR A 108 24.32 7.22 9.67
CA THR A 108 25.17 6.67 10.75
C THR A 108 24.81 7.24 12.12
N ASP A 109 23.63 7.86 12.27
CA ASP A 109 23.23 8.38 13.57
C ASP A 109 22.86 7.24 14.53
N SER A 110 23.03 7.49 15.82
CA SER A 110 22.66 6.57 16.89
C SER A 110 21.19 6.71 17.28
N LYS A 111 20.36 7.40 16.51
CA LYS A 111 18.96 7.66 16.88
C LYS A 111 18.05 6.59 16.30
N LEU A 112 16.90 6.40 16.96
CA LEU A 112 15.82 5.65 16.35
C LEU A 112 15.23 6.48 15.22
N ARG A 113 15.01 5.87 14.07
CA ARG A 113 14.48 6.54 12.88
C ARG A 113 13.08 6.03 12.61
N VAL A 114 12.11 6.94 12.56
CA VAL A 114 10.69 6.59 12.40
C VAL A 114 10.10 7.35 11.21
N LEU A 115 9.43 6.65 10.30
CA LEU A 115 8.68 7.28 9.21
C LEU A 115 7.18 7.21 9.49
N PHE A 116 6.52 8.36 9.47
CA PHE A 116 5.07 8.48 9.46
C PHE A 116 4.55 8.65 8.03
N VAL A 117 3.63 7.76 7.60
CA VAL A 117 2.95 7.86 6.32
C VAL A 117 1.66 8.63 6.50
N GLY A 118 1.63 9.86 6.02
CA GLY A 118 0.61 10.85 6.31
C GLY A 118 -0.63 10.78 5.42
N HIS A 119 -1.77 11.13 6.00
CA HIS A 119 -3.01 11.50 5.30
C HIS A 119 -3.76 12.51 6.19
N PRO A 120 -4.50 13.50 5.63
CA PRO A 120 -5.20 14.51 6.44
C PRO A 120 -6.08 13.94 7.56
N LEU A 121 -6.65 12.75 7.36
CA LEU A 121 -7.52 12.08 8.33
C LEU A 121 -6.79 11.55 9.58
N CYS A 122 -5.48 11.33 9.51
CA CYS A 122 -4.70 10.79 10.62
C CYS A 122 -3.67 11.78 11.20
N GLU A 123 -3.68 13.05 10.75
CA GLU A 123 -2.71 14.05 11.21
C GLU A 123 -2.73 14.25 12.73
N GLN A 124 -3.92 14.36 13.32
CA GLN A 124 -4.07 14.53 14.78
C GLN A 124 -3.51 13.34 15.56
N LEU A 125 -3.72 12.12 15.04
CA LEU A 125 -3.16 10.91 15.62
C LEU A 125 -1.63 10.93 15.52
N HIS A 126 -1.08 11.21 14.34
CA HIS A 126 0.36 11.22 14.12
C HIS A 126 1.08 12.26 14.97
N GLU A 127 0.53 13.46 15.09
CA GLU A 127 1.08 14.49 15.97
C GLU A 127 1.07 14.04 17.43
N TYR A 128 -0.04 13.47 17.90
CA TYR A 128 -0.15 12.93 19.26
C TYR A 128 0.91 11.85 19.52
N LEU A 129 0.98 10.85 18.64
CA LEU A 129 1.94 9.74 18.77
C LEU A 129 3.38 10.25 18.75
N PHE A 130 3.72 11.15 17.82
CA PHE A 130 5.06 11.72 17.74
C PHE A 130 5.49 12.41 19.03
N ARG A 131 4.59 13.18 19.68
CA ARG A 131 4.88 13.79 20.98
C ARG A 131 5.15 12.72 22.05
N GLN A 132 4.30 11.70 22.14
CA GLN A 132 4.48 10.60 23.08
C GLN A 132 5.78 9.81 22.85
N LEU A 133 6.15 9.56 21.59
CA LEU A 133 7.39 8.87 21.26
C LEU A 133 8.61 9.71 21.66
N ARG A 134 8.58 11.03 21.45
CA ARG A 134 9.68 11.93 21.83
C ARG A 134 9.87 12.09 23.34
N GLU A 135 8.84 11.84 24.13
CA GLU A 135 8.96 11.80 25.59
C GLU A 135 9.72 10.55 26.07
N ASN A 136 9.74 9.48 25.27
CA ASN A 136 10.30 8.18 25.64
C ASN A 136 11.62 7.84 24.93
N PHE A 137 11.86 8.42 23.75
CA PHE A 137 12.99 8.07 22.89
C PHE A 137 13.66 9.28 22.26
N GLU A 138 14.98 9.22 22.10
CA GLU A 138 15.70 10.09 21.19
C GLU A 138 15.55 9.55 19.77
N LEU A 139 14.85 10.30 18.91
CA LEU A 139 14.48 9.86 17.57
C LEU A 139 14.68 10.92 16.49
N THR A 140 14.93 10.45 15.28
CA THR A 140 14.85 11.19 14.03
C THR A 140 13.53 10.79 13.36
N ALA A 141 12.57 11.71 13.27
CA ALA A 141 11.28 11.44 12.62
C ALA A 141 11.21 12.01 11.22
N TYR A 142 10.55 11.27 10.35
CA TYR A 142 10.20 11.67 9.00
C TYR A 142 8.67 11.63 8.81
N TYR A 143 8.15 12.48 7.95
CA TYR A 143 6.74 12.49 7.58
C TYR A 143 6.59 12.55 6.06
N LYS A 144 5.91 11.55 5.48
CA LYS A 144 5.63 11.48 4.05
C LYS A 144 4.13 11.69 3.80
N PRO A 145 3.70 12.86 3.31
CA PRO A 145 2.29 13.14 3.06
C PRO A 145 1.73 12.31 1.88
N HIS A 146 0.41 12.10 1.87
CA HIS A 146 -0.26 11.43 0.77
C HIS A 146 -0.17 12.27 -0.52
N PRO A 147 0.15 11.66 -1.69
CA PRO A 147 0.46 12.41 -2.92
C PRO A 147 -0.73 13.20 -3.48
N MET A 148 -1.96 12.77 -3.19
CA MET A 148 -3.19 13.41 -3.67
C MET A 148 -3.99 14.10 -2.55
N ALA A 149 -3.53 14.02 -1.31
CA ALA A 149 -4.21 14.63 -0.17
C ALA A 149 -3.17 15.46 0.60
N PRO A 150 -3.04 16.76 0.28
CA PRO A 150 -1.99 17.59 0.85
C PRO A 150 -2.13 17.66 2.36
N MET A 151 -0.99 17.65 3.05
CA MET A 151 -0.95 17.82 4.50
C MET A 151 -1.33 19.25 4.91
N SER A 152 -1.80 19.41 6.14
CA SER A 152 -1.99 20.74 6.73
C SER A 152 -0.67 21.46 7.00
N MET A 153 -0.70 22.79 7.04
CA MET A 153 0.48 23.61 7.36
C MET A 153 1.04 23.30 8.76
N MET A 154 0.17 22.92 9.70
CA MET A 154 0.55 22.55 11.07
C MET A 154 1.53 21.36 11.07
N MET A 155 1.29 20.36 10.22
CA MET A 155 2.17 19.20 10.09
C MET A 155 3.57 19.57 9.60
N GLY A 156 3.73 20.69 8.88
CA GLY A 156 5.06 21.18 8.50
C GLY A 156 5.90 21.70 9.68
N GLN A 157 5.30 21.91 10.85
CA GLN A 157 5.94 22.55 12.01
C GLN A 157 6.12 21.62 13.21
N VAL A 158 5.69 20.37 13.12
CA VAL A 158 5.70 19.41 14.25
C VAL A 158 7.12 19.00 14.67
N GLY A 159 8.11 19.11 13.77
CA GLY A 159 9.52 18.85 14.08
C GLY A 159 10.07 17.53 13.53
N TRP A 160 9.34 16.85 12.66
CA TRP A 160 9.88 15.83 11.76
C TRP A 160 10.40 16.45 10.46
N THR A 161 11.16 15.66 9.69
CA THR A 161 11.56 16.03 8.33
C THR A 161 10.47 15.61 7.34
N VAL A 162 9.90 16.57 6.62
CA VAL A 162 8.87 16.29 5.61
C VAL A 162 9.52 15.83 4.30
N ILE A 163 9.08 14.68 3.80
CA ILE A 163 9.56 14.10 2.54
C ILE A 163 8.60 14.49 1.41
N SER A 164 9.01 15.43 0.57
CA SER A 164 8.21 15.92 -0.57
C SER A 164 8.44 15.12 -1.87
N GLY A 165 9.51 14.33 -1.95
CA GLY A 165 9.88 13.55 -3.13
C GLY A 165 9.06 12.26 -3.32
N LYS A 166 8.84 11.89 -4.58
CA LYS A 166 8.19 10.61 -4.95
C LYS A 166 9.12 9.40 -4.81
N VAL A 167 10.43 9.61 -4.91
CA VAL A 167 11.45 8.53 -5.00
C VAL A 167 12.41 8.50 -3.82
N ASN A 168 12.41 9.52 -2.95
CA ASN A 168 13.30 9.58 -1.81
C ASN A 168 12.61 8.94 -0.61
N PHE A 169 13.15 7.82 -0.13
CA PHE A 169 12.62 7.06 0.99
C PHE A 169 13.73 6.81 2.00
N PRO A 170 13.63 7.34 3.23
CA PRO A 170 14.69 7.21 4.21
C PRO A 170 14.79 5.77 4.70
N ASP A 171 16.03 5.36 5.01
CA ASP A 171 16.30 4.19 5.84
C ASP A 171 15.86 4.48 7.28
N VAL A 172 14.83 3.76 7.73
CA VAL A 172 14.20 3.94 9.04
C VAL A 172 14.08 2.58 9.73
N ASP A 173 13.99 2.62 11.05
CA ASP A 173 13.87 1.40 11.85
C ASP A 173 12.41 0.97 12.03
N LEU A 174 11.47 1.91 11.91
CA LEU A 174 10.04 1.64 12.04
C LEU A 174 9.19 2.52 11.12
N LEU A 175 8.20 1.91 10.49
CA LEU A 175 7.12 2.60 9.77
C LEU A 175 5.85 2.70 10.62
N VAL A 176 5.30 3.91 10.71
CA VAL A 176 3.99 4.21 11.32
C VAL A 176 3.04 4.61 10.19
N SER A 177 2.02 3.81 9.92
CA SER A 177 1.19 4.01 8.71
C SER A 177 -0.25 3.56 8.92
N TYR A 178 -1.16 4.09 8.13
CA TYR A 178 -2.41 3.41 7.80
C TYR A 178 -2.16 2.33 6.72
N PRO A 179 -3.10 1.43 6.40
CA PRO A 179 -2.87 0.44 5.36
C PRO A 179 -2.60 1.14 4.01
N SER A 180 -1.41 0.92 3.45
CA SER A 180 -0.95 1.56 2.22
C SER A 180 0.04 0.64 1.48
N THR A 181 0.26 0.88 0.19
CA THR A 181 1.29 0.14 -0.57
C THR A 181 2.68 0.31 0.05
N LEU A 182 2.94 1.46 0.67
CA LEU A 182 4.22 1.78 1.28
C LEU A 182 4.55 0.87 2.48
N VAL A 183 3.54 0.32 3.16
CA VAL A 183 3.73 -0.70 4.19
C VAL A 183 4.36 -1.95 3.59
N ILE A 184 3.82 -2.44 2.47
CA ILE A 184 4.29 -3.66 1.80
C ILE A 184 5.71 -3.44 1.23
N GLU A 185 5.97 -2.24 0.71
CA GLU A 185 7.27 -1.83 0.17
C GLU A 185 8.36 -1.86 1.25
N TYR A 186 8.12 -1.21 2.40
CA TYR A 186 9.07 -1.20 3.52
C TYR A 186 9.24 -2.58 4.18
N GLU A 187 8.15 -3.34 4.33
CA GLU A 187 8.23 -4.73 4.81
C GLU A 187 9.09 -5.60 3.89
N GLY A 188 8.94 -5.42 2.56
CA GLY A 188 9.78 -6.07 1.56
C GLY A 188 11.26 -5.70 1.66
N ALA A 189 11.57 -4.54 2.22
CA ALA A 189 12.94 -4.08 2.50
C ALA A 189 13.44 -4.49 3.91
N GLY A 190 12.65 -5.23 4.68
CA GLY A 190 13.01 -5.69 6.02
C GLY A 190 12.73 -4.68 7.15
N VAL A 191 11.98 -3.62 6.88
CA VAL A 191 11.60 -2.62 7.87
C VAL A 191 10.21 -2.96 8.44
N PRO A 192 10.07 -3.13 9.76
CA PRO A 192 8.77 -3.41 10.36
C PRO A 192 7.83 -2.20 10.26
N ALA A 193 6.53 -2.47 10.27
CA ALA A 193 5.49 -1.47 10.26
C ALA A 193 4.45 -1.74 11.35
N VAL A 194 4.00 -0.69 12.03
CA VAL A 194 2.90 -0.74 12.99
C VAL A 194 1.72 0.04 12.40
N VAL A 195 0.64 -0.67 12.07
CA VAL A 195 -0.44 -0.16 11.22
C VAL A 195 -1.67 0.23 12.04
N HIS A 196 -2.19 1.44 11.84
CA HIS A 196 -3.44 1.92 12.47
C HIS A 196 -4.56 2.13 11.44
N SER A 197 -5.81 2.17 11.91
CA SER A 197 -6.94 2.57 11.05
C SER A 197 -6.81 4.03 10.60
N MET A 198 -7.17 4.34 9.35
CA MET A 198 -6.99 5.68 8.75
C MET A 198 -7.70 6.80 9.53
N ASN A 199 -8.80 6.48 10.21
CA ASN A 199 -9.63 7.41 10.99
C ASN A 199 -9.52 7.20 12.51
N MET A 200 -8.47 6.51 12.99
CA MET A 200 -8.26 6.32 14.43
C MET A 200 -8.03 7.68 15.12
N LEU A 201 -8.77 7.92 16.19
CA LEU A 201 -8.64 9.13 17.00
C LEU A 201 -7.59 8.93 18.12
N PRO A 202 -6.90 10.00 18.56
CA PRO A 202 -5.95 9.93 19.68
C PRO A 202 -6.54 9.29 20.94
N ALA A 203 -7.78 9.62 21.29
CA ALA A 203 -8.47 9.09 22.47
C ALA A 203 -8.70 7.56 22.44
N SER A 204 -8.59 6.93 21.27
CA SER A 204 -8.78 5.49 21.07
C SER A 204 -7.48 4.78 20.70
N SER A 205 -6.33 5.43 20.88
CA SER A 205 -5.02 4.95 20.42
C SER A 205 -4.16 4.32 21.51
N ALA A 206 -4.67 4.11 22.73
CA ALA A 206 -3.87 3.63 23.86
C ALA A 206 -3.15 2.30 23.59
N ASP A 207 -3.87 1.29 23.10
CA ASP A 207 -3.29 -0.02 22.76
C ASP A 207 -2.28 0.09 21.61
N TYR A 208 -2.59 0.95 20.64
CA TYR A 208 -1.70 1.20 19.50
C TYR A 208 -0.40 1.91 19.92
N LEU A 209 -0.49 2.87 20.83
CA LEU A 209 0.67 3.55 21.41
C LEU A 209 1.52 2.56 22.23
N ALA A 210 0.90 1.70 23.04
CA ALA A 210 1.62 0.67 23.80
C ALA A 210 2.43 -0.25 22.86
N LEU A 211 1.80 -0.71 21.77
CA LEU A 211 2.47 -1.52 20.74
C LEU A 211 3.63 -0.76 20.08
N LEU A 212 3.45 0.52 19.76
CA LEU A 212 4.53 1.34 19.19
C LEU A 212 5.72 1.49 20.14
N LEU A 213 5.46 1.76 21.41
CA LEU A 213 6.49 1.93 22.44
C LEU A 213 7.26 0.61 22.65
N GLU A 214 6.56 -0.52 22.74
CA GLU A 214 7.17 -1.85 22.86
C GLU A 214 8.04 -2.17 21.63
N THR A 215 7.51 -1.93 20.43
CA THR A 215 8.24 -2.20 19.18
C THR A 215 9.53 -1.39 19.10
N LEU A 216 9.48 -0.10 19.43
CA LEU A 216 10.66 0.77 19.43
C LEU A 216 11.67 0.39 20.53
N ALA A 217 11.21 -0.03 21.70
CA ALA A 217 12.08 -0.51 22.76
C ALA A 217 12.87 -1.76 22.32
N ASN A 218 12.20 -2.71 21.65
CA ASN A 218 12.83 -3.92 21.12
C ASN A 218 13.87 -3.59 20.04
N ILE A 219 13.51 -2.72 19.08
CA ILE A 219 14.44 -2.24 18.04
C ILE A 219 15.65 -1.54 18.66
N LYS A 220 15.43 -0.69 19.68
CA LYS A 220 16.52 0.01 20.39
C LYS A 220 17.51 -1.00 21.00
N ALA A 221 16.99 -2.03 21.65
CA ALA A 221 17.78 -3.09 22.27
C ALA A 221 18.58 -3.88 21.22
N GLU A 222 17.95 -4.27 20.11
CA GLU A 222 18.62 -5.00 19.02
C GLU A 222 19.74 -4.20 18.35
N ARG A 223 19.56 -2.87 18.19
CA ARG A 223 20.58 -1.97 17.62
C ARG A 223 21.68 -1.57 18.60
N ASN A 224 21.60 -1.96 19.89
CA ASN A 224 22.49 -1.48 20.96
C ASN A 224 22.61 0.05 21.00
N ILE A 225 21.51 0.76 20.77
CA ILE A 225 21.48 2.22 20.87
C ILE A 225 21.44 2.57 22.37
N VAL A 226 22.42 3.33 22.85
CA VAL A 226 22.50 3.81 24.25
C VAL A 226 21.56 5.00 24.43
#